data_AF-A0A3A9ELH6-F1
#
_entry.id   AF-A0A3A9ELH6-F1
#
_cell.length_a   1.000
_cell.length_b   1.000
_cell.length_c   1.000
_cell.angle_alpha   90.00
_cell.angle_beta   90.00
_cell.angle_gamma   90.00
#
_symmetry.space_group_name_H-M   'P 1'
#
loop_
_entity.id
_entity.type
_entity.pdbx_description
1 polymer ?
#
loop_
_entity_poly.entity_id
_entity_poly.type
_entity_poly.pdbx_seq_one_letter_code
_entity_poly.pdbx_strand_id
1 'polypeptide(L)'
;MTKELLERHADTCEEIGELERQWKALPLREMLSFQEQHGERMAQLVASKMETEAFAGSLPWDKRKLVRAVMKHGPRWDLVRREIHSMKSPDALRMEYNRIFENNL
;
A
#
# COMPACT_ATOMS: atom_id res chain seq x y z
N MET A 1 9.48 -2.01 -8.45
CA MET A 1 8.13 -2.00 -7.86
C MET A 1 7.31 -3.17 -8.40
N THR A 2 6.71 -3.98 -7.52
CA THR A 2 5.85 -5.12 -7.91
C THR A 2 4.37 -4.82 -7.66
N LYS A 3 3.48 -5.54 -8.36
CA LYS A 3 2.02 -5.44 -8.18
C LYS A 3 1.62 -5.86 -6.77
N GLU A 4 2.16 -6.99 -6.32
CA GLU A 4 1.90 -7.57 -5.00
C GLU A 4 2.20 -6.59 -3.87
N LEU A 5 3.29 -5.82 -3.98
CA LEU A 5 3.66 -4.85 -2.95
C LEU A 5 2.63 -3.72 -2.84
N LEU A 6 2.13 -3.22 -3.97
CA LEU A 6 1.09 -2.18 -4.01
C LEU A 6 -0.27 -2.69 -3.55
N GLU A 7 -0.63 -3.91 -3.95
CA GLU A 7 -1.90 -4.53 -3.57
C GLU A 7 -1.98 -4.80 -2.06
N ARG A 8 -0.84 -5.01 -1.40
CA ARG A 8 -0.71 -5.17 0.05
C ARG A 8 -0.49 -3.86 0.82
N HIS A 9 -0.59 -2.71 0.16
CA HIS A 9 -0.34 -1.42 0.81
C HIS A 9 -1.33 -1.13 1.95
N ALA A 10 -2.61 -1.48 1.77
CA ALA A 10 -3.62 -1.33 2.82
C ALA A 10 -3.27 -2.16 4.06
N ASP A 11 -2.94 -3.44 3.87
CA ASP A 11 -2.53 -4.34 4.96
C ASP A 11 -1.26 -3.83 5.65
N THR A 12 -0.29 -3.32 4.88
CA THR A 12 0.94 -2.72 5.41
C THR A 12 0.62 -1.53 6.31
N CYS A 13 -0.29 -0.65 5.90
CA CYS A 13 -0.72 0.49 6.71
C CYS A 13 -1.47 0.05 7.98
N GLU A 14 -2.30 -0.99 7.89
CA GLU A 14 -3.02 -1.53 9.04
C GLU A 14 -2.06 -2.12 10.08
N GLU A 15 -1.07 -2.90 9.64
CA GLU A 15 -0.07 -3.50 10.52
C GLU A 15 0.80 -2.45 11.23
N ILE A 16 1.23 -1.40 10.52
CA ILE A 16 1.91 -0.25 11.13
C ILE A 16 1.02 0.36 12.23
N GLY A 17 -0.25 0.62 11.91
CA GLY A 17 -1.19 1.23 12.85
C GLY A 17 -1.47 0.36 14.08
N GLU A 18 -1.47 -0.96 13.93
CA GLU A 18 -1.59 -1.91 15.05
C GLU A 18 -0.35 -1.89 15.94
N LEU A 19 0.85 -1.99 15.37
CA LEU A 19 2.09 -1.95 16.12
C LEU A 19 2.28 -0.60 16.84
N GLU A 20 1.92 0.52 16.21
CA GLU A 20 1.95 1.83 16.86
C GLU A 20 0.96 1.93 18.03
N ARG A 21 -0.24 1.34 17.89
CA ARG A 21 -1.24 1.30 18.98
C ARG A 21 -0.74 0.47 20.15
N GLN A 22 -0.16 -0.70 19.87
CA GLN A 22 0.44 -1.55 20.90
C GLN A 22 1.57 -0.81 21.62
N TRP A 23 2.52 -0.23 20.89
CA TRP A 23 3.62 0.56 21.46
C TRP A 23 3.12 1.66 22.41
N LYS A 24 2.11 2.43 21.98
CA LYS A 24 1.53 3.53 22.79
C LYS A 24 0.80 3.04 24.04
N ALA A 25 0.31 1.80 24.04
CA ALA A 25 -0.40 1.21 25.18
C ALA A 25 0.52 0.52 26.20
N LEU A 26 1.80 0.29 25.86
CA LEU A 26 2.72 -0.45 26.72
C LEU A 26 3.25 0.38 27.89
N PRO A 27 3.46 -0.25 29.06
CA PRO A 27 4.19 0.38 30.16
C PRO A 27 5.68 0.52 29.79
N LEU A 28 6.35 1.56 30.30
CA LEU A 28 7.74 1.90 29.97
C LEU A 28 8.72 0.72 30.08
N ARG A 29 8.53 -0.15 31.07
CA ARG A 29 9.38 -1.33 31.32
C ARG A 29 9.35 -2.38 30.20
N GLU A 30 8.29 -2.42 29.40
CA GLU A 30 8.06 -3.40 28.32
C GLU A 30 8.41 -2.82 26.94
N MET A 31 8.74 -1.51 26.86
CA MET A 31 9.06 -0.85 25.59
C MET A 31 10.34 -1.40 24.94
N LEU A 32 11.40 -1.63 25.72
CA LEU A 32 12.66 -2.15 25.16
C LEU A 32 12.46 -3.54 24.52
N SER A 33 11.78 -4.45 25.21
CA SER A 33 11.47 -5.78 24.68
C SER A 33 10.57 -5.73 23.45
N PHE A 34 9.59 -4.82 23.42
CA PHE A 34 8.76 -4.66 22.22
C PHE A 34 9.57 -4.15 21.03
N GLN A 35 10.49 -3.20 21.27
CA GLN A 35 11.36 -2.69 20.22
C GLN A 35 12.29 -3.78 19.68
N GLU A 36 12.83 -4.64 20.54
CA GLU A 36 13.64 -5.78 20.12
C GLU A 36 12.83 -6.79 19.28
N GLN A 37 11.57 -7.01 19.61
CA GLN A 37 10.69 -7.96 18.91
C GLN A 37 10.13 -7.43 17.59
N HIS A 38 9.77 -6.14 17.53
CA HIS A 38 9.00 -5.57 16.42
C HIS A 38 9.71 -4.45 15.66
N GLY A 39 10.87 -3.99 16.14
CA GLY A 39 11.59 -2.85 15.55
C GLY A 39 12.00 -3.09 14.10
N GLU A 40 12.53 -4.27 13.79
CA GLU A 40 12.90 -4.62 12.41
C GLU A 40 11.66 -4.72 11.51
N ARG A 41 10.59 -5.38 11.99
CA ARG A 41 9.33 -5.49 11.25
C ARG A 41 8.72 -4.13 10.95
N MET A 42 8.70 -3.23 11.93
CA MET A 42 8.23 -1.86 11.77
C MET A 42 9.06 -1.11 10.73
N ALA A 43 10.40 -1.21 10.78
CA ALA A 43 11.27 -0.58 9.80
C ALA A 43 11.01 -1.09 8.38
N GLN A 44 10.83 -2.41 8.20
CA GLN A 44 10.50 -3.02 6.91
C GLN A 44 9.14 -2.54 6.38
N LEU A 45 8.12 -2.49 7.23
CA LEU A 45 6.78 -2.01 6.85
C LEU A 45 6.80 -0.54 6.43
N VAL A 46 7.50 0.31 7.19
CA VAL A 46 7.67 1.74 6.87
C VAL A 46 8.42 1.91 5.54
N ALA A 47 9.50 1.15 5.31
CA ALA A 47 10.23 1.18 4.05
C ALA A 47 9.34 0.76 2.86
N SER A 48 8.59 -0.33 3.00
CA SER A 48 7.62 -0.80 1.99
C SER A 48 6.54 0.25 1.69
N LYS A 49 5.98 0.87 2.74
CA LYS A 49 5.01 1.96 2.60
C LYS A 49 5.60 3.15 1.85
N MET A 50 6.81 3.59 2.22
CA MET A 50 7.48 4.70 1.54
C MET A 50 7.77 4.38 0.07
N GLU A 51 8.22 3.16 -0.23
CA GLU A 51 8.50 2.73 -1.61
C GLU A 51 7.24 2.77 -2.47
N THR A 52 6.13 2.23 -1.96
CA THR A 52 4.84 2.21 -2.68
C THR A 52 4.25 3.61 -2.88
N GLU A 53 4.34 4.48 -1.88
CA GLU A 53 3.92 5.88 -1.97
C GLU A 53 4.79 6.69 -2.94
N ALA A 54 6.11 6.49 -2.91
CA ALA A 54 7.04 7.15 -3.82
C ALA A 54 6.78 6.75 -5.28
N PHE A 55 6.60 5.46 -5.54
CA PHE A 55 6.25 4.97 -6.88
C PHE A 55 4.91 5.54 -7.37
N ALA A 56 3.86 5.54 -6.54
CA ALA A 56 2.60 6.16 -6.91
C ALA A 56 2.79 7.65 -7.22
N GLY A 57 3.64 8.34 -6.44
CA GLY A 57 4.02 9.74 -6.63
C GLY A 57 4.75 10.02 -7.95
N SER A 58 5.56 9.10 -8.45
CA SER A 58 6.31 9.29 -9.71
C SER A 58 5.47 9.10 -10.97
N LEU A 59 4.28 8.49 -10.86
CA LEU A 59 3.43 8.23 -12.02
C LEU A 59 2.70 9.50 -12.53
N PRO A 60 2.42 9.59 -13.85
CA PRO A 60 1.48 10.56 -14.41
C PRO A 60 0.11 10.48 -13.73
N TRP A 61 -0.63 11.60 -13.74
CA TRP A 61 -1.88 11.74 -12.98
C TRP A 61 -2.90 10.60 -13.21
N ASP A 62 -3.14 10.22 -14.48
CA ASP A 62 -4.10 9.17 -14.83
C ASP A 62 -3.71 7.82 -14.19
N LYS A 63 -2.43 7.44 -14.32
CA LYS A 63 -1.88 6.20 -13.76
C LYS A 63 -1.84 6.25 -12.24
N ARG A 64 -1.46 7.40 -11.67
CA ARG A 64 -1.40 7.64 -10.22
C ARG A 64 -2.78 7.46 -9.58
N LYS A 65 -3.85 7.95 -10.21
CA LYS A 65 -5.22 7.81 -9.72
C LYS A 65 -5.62 6.34 -9.60
N LEU A 66 -5.35 5.54 -10.64
CA LEU A 66 -5.60 4.11 -10.64
C LEU A 66 -4.79 3.38 -9.56
N VAL A 67 -3.48 3.66 -9.48
CA VAL A 67 -2.60 3.02 -8.50
C VAL A 67 -2.99 3.34 -7.06
N ARG A 68 -3.32 4.60 -6.74
CA ARG A 68 -3.79 4.98 -5.40
C ARG A 68 -5.11 4.29 -5.02
N ALA A 69 -6.01 4.11 -5.98
CA ALA A 69 -7.25 3.37 -5.73
C ALA A 69 -6.97 1.89 -5.45
N VAL A 70 -6.00 1.27 -6.13
CA VAL A 70 -5.53 -0.10 -5.83
C VAL A 70 -4.83 -0.16 -4.47
N MET A 71 -4.00 0.82 -4.10
CA MET A 71 -3.37 0.87 -2.77
C MET A 71 -4.40 0.92 -1.64
N LYS A 72 -5.54 1.59 -1.86
CA LYS A 72 -6.63 1.72 -0.88
C LYS A 72 -7.51 0.47 -0.81
N HIS A 73 -7.83 -0.12 -1.97
CA HIS A 73 -8.86 -1.16 -2.07
C HIS A 73 -8.30 -2.55 -2.43
N GLY A 74 -7.02 -2.70 -2.70
CA GLY A 74 -6.44 -3.91 -3.28
C GLY A 74 -6.98 -4.18 -4.71
N PRO A 75 -6.84 -5.41 -5.23
CA PRO A 75 -7.30 -5.79 -6.57
C PRO A 75 -8.83 -6.00 -6.66
N ARG A 76 -9.62 -5.29 -5.84
CA ARG A 76 -11.09 -5.28 -5.88
C ARG A 76 -11.54 -4.31 -6.97
N TRP A 77 -11.46 -4.73 -8.23
CA TRP A 77 -11.61 -3.88 -9.41
C TRP A 77 -12.94 -3.11 -9.49
N ASP A 78 -14.03 -3.64 -8.92
CA ASP A 78 -15.29 -2.90 -8.82
C ASP A 78 -15.22 -1.71 -7.86
N LEU A 79 -14.54 -1.86 -6.72
CA LEU A 79 -14.31 -0.75 -5.77
C LEU A 79 -13.34 0.26 -6.38
N VAL A 80 -12.27 -0.21 -7.01
CA VAL A 80 -11.30 0.64 -7.73
C VAL A 80 -12.00 1.47 -8.80
N ARG A 81 -12.83 0.84 -9.63
CA ARG A 81 -13.62 1.52 -10.67
C ARG A 81 -14.51 2.62 -10.09
N ARG A 82 -15.22 2.32 -8.99
CA ARG A 82 -16.11 3.27 -8.31
C ARG A 82 -15.33 4.44 -7.73
N GLU A 83 -14.21 4.18 -7.05
CA GLU A 83 -13.34 5.21 -6.46
C GLU A 83 -12.84 6.20 -7.51
N ILE A 84 -12.46 5.72 -8.70
CA ILE A 84 -11.94 6.59 -9.75
C ILE A 84 -13.01 7.12 -10.71
N HIS A 85 -14.28 6.79 -10.49
CA HIS A 85 -15.42 7.14 -11.35
C HIS A 85 -15.18 6.80 -12.83
N SER A 86 -14.58 5.64 -13.10
CA SER A 86 -14.28 5.23 -14.49
C SER A 86 -15.48 4.56 -15.15
N MET A 87 -15.69 4.91 -16.42
CA MET A 87 -16.65 4.22 -17.31
C MET A 87 -16.09 2.92 -17.90
N LYS A 88 -14.79 2.65 -17.71
CA LYS A 88 -14.16 1.39 -18.16
C LYS A 88 -14.68 0.20 -17.34
N SER A 89 -14.68 -0.98 -17.96
CA SER A 89 -14.98 -2.22 -17.23
C SER A 89 -13.89 -2.51 -16.18
N PRO A 90 -14.21 -3.27 -15.12
CA PRO A 90 -13.21 -3.74 -14.15
C PRO A 90 -12.01 -4.43 -14.81
N ASP A 91 -12.25 -5.25 -15.84
CA ASP A 91 -11.17 -5.93 -16.58
C ASP A 91 -10.30 -4.97 -17.39
N ALA A 92 -10.88 -3.95 -18.03
CA ALA A 92 -10.11 -2.94 -18.73
C ALA A 92 -9.19 -2.17 -17.77
N LEU A 93 -9.65 -1.87 -16.55
CA LEU A 93 -8.82 -1.27 -15.50
C LEU A 93 -7.71 -2.20 -15.02
N ARG A 94 -8.01 -3.50 -14.85
CA ARG A 94 -6.99 -4.51 -14.51
C ARG A 94 -5.88 -4.57 -15.55
N MET A 95 -6.23 -4.58 -16.83
CA MET A 95 -5.26 -4.56 -17.93
C MET A 95 -4.44 -3.27 -17.94
N GLU A 96 -5.08 -2.12 -17.76
CA GLU A 96 -4.39 -0.84 -17.68
C GLU A 96 -3.42 -0.78 -16.49
N TYR A 97 -3.84 -1.26 -15.33
CA TYR A 97 -2.98 -1.42 -14.16
C TYR A 97 -1.79 -2.32 -14.47
N ASN A 98 -2.02 -3.49 -15.08
CA ASN A 98 -0.95 -4.41 -15.46
C ASN A 98 0.10 -3.77 -16.36
N ARG A 99 -0.33 -2.98 -17.36
CA ARG A 99 0.54 -2.24 -18.27
C ARG A 99 1.40 -1.19 -17.58
N ILE A 100 1.02 -0.71 -16.39
CA ILE A 100 1.87 0.22 -15.63
C ILE A 100 3.19 -0.46 -15.26
N PHE A 101 3.17 -1.75 -14.95
CA PHE A 101 4.37 -2.48 -14.54
C PHE A 101 5.15 -3.04 -15.73
N GLU A 102 4.47 -3.34 -16.83
CA GLU A 102 5.12 -3.79 -18.07
C GLU A 102 5.89 -2.67 -18.78
N ASN A 103 5.47 -1.40 -18.62
CA ASN A 103 6.10 -0.25 -19.26
C ASN A 103 7.01 0.58 -18.35
N ASN A 104 7.12 0.23 -17.06
CA ASN A 104 8.01 0.89 -16.09
C ASN A 104 9.05 -0.09 -15.51
N LEU A 105 9.22 -1.26 -16.14
CA LEU A 105 10.28 -2.25 -15.89
C LEU A 105 11.12 -2.42 -17.15
#